data_AF-A0A7J6PWN1-F1
#
_entry.id   AF-A0A7J6PWN1-F1
#
_cell.length_a   1.000
_cell.length_b   1.000
_cell.length_c   1.000
_cell.angle_alpha   90.00
_cell.angle_beta   90.00
_cell.angle_gamma   90.00
#
_symmetry.space_group_name_H-M   'P 1'
#
loop_
_entity.id
_entity.type
_entity.pdbx_description
1 polymer ?
#
loop_
_entity_poly.entity_id
_entity_poly.type
_entity_poly.pdbx_seq_one_letter_code
_entity_poly.pdbx_strand_id
1 'polypeptide(L)'
;MTLDYLDDHASVADDVRPSVFKLALAGGGAARSEELWRQLLKKAEDPTTPQTERVDIYHAIGFVPSAPLKRKVLERCLTPLVKTQDFFFPMASVRISSTGGADLAWSWLETNFSAVHGRVATASSTLLASVIGSCSRNACTEEMAERVEKLAADYNLKE
;
A
#
# COMPACT_ATOMS: atom_id res chain seq x y z
N MET A 1 16.84 5.29 -16.20
CA MET A 1 15.55 4.65 -16.58
C MET A 1 14.40 5.09 -15.68
N THR A 2 14.36 4.77 -14.38
CA THR A 2 13.25 5.20 -13.51
C THR A 2 13.38 6.57 -12.88
N LEU A 3 14.59 7.11 -12.75
CA LEU A 3 14.77 8.53 -12.44
C LEU A 3 14.46 9.38 -13.68
N ASP A 4 14.86 8.91 -14.85
CA ASP A 4 14.57 9.54 -16.15
C ASP A 4 13.06 9.66 -16.41
N TYR A 5 12.22 8.75 -15.87
CA TYR A 5 10.75 8.90 -15.88
C TYR A 5 10.25 10.18 -15.19
N LEU A 6 10.95 10.61 -14.14
CA LEU A 6 10.56 11.77 -13.36
C LEU A 6 10.89 13.07 -14.11
N ASP A 7 11.80 12.99 -15.08
CA ASP A 7 12.16 14.06 -16.01
C ASP A 7 11.36 13.97 -17.33
N ASP A 8 11.07 12.75 -17.82
CA ASP A 8 10.27 12.45 -19.00
C ASP A 8 9.21 11.38 -18.70
N HIS A 9 8.00 11.84 -18.42
CA HIS A 9 6.85 11.00 -18.08
C HIS A 9 6.36 10.10 -19.24
N ALA A 10 6.81 10.33 -20.48
CA ALA A 10 6.49 9.49 -21.64
C ALA A 10 7.49 8.34 -21.84
N SER A 11 8.60 8.33 -21.10
CA SER A 11 9.64 7.30 -21.21
C SER A 11 9.21 5.92 -20.74
N VAL A 12 8.08 5.82 -20.00
CA VAL A 12 7.51 4.56 -19.52
C VAL A 12 6.02 4.54 -19.87
N ALA A 13 5.61 3.55 -20.68
CA ALA A 13 4.22 3.36 -21.04
C ALA A 13 3.34 3.02 -19.83
N ASP A 14 2.10 3.52 -19.84
CA ASP A 14 1.14 3.42 -18.74
C ASP A 14 0.90 1.97 -18.27
N ASP A 15 0.83 1.03 -19.21
CA ASP A 15 0.55 -0.38 -18.97
C ASP A 15 1.67 -1.11 -18.20
N VAL A 16 2.91 -0.67 -18.35
CA VAL A 16 4.08 -1.25 -17.67
C VAL A 16 4.56 -0.43 -16.48
N ARG A 17 4.08 0.80 -16.31
CA ARG A 17 4.51 1.75 -15.29
C ARG A 17 4.52 1.15 -13.87
N PRO A 18 3.45 0.48 -13.37
CA PRO A 18 3.47 -0.11 -12.03
C PRO A 18 4.57 -1.16 -11.87
N SER A 19 4.79 -2.00 -12.89
CA SER A 19 5.80 -3.07 -12.86
C SER A 19 7.23 -2.49 -12.86
N VAL A 20 7.47 -1.46 -13.67
CA VAL A 20 8.75 -0.74 -13.71
C VAL A 20 9.06 -0.09 -12.37
N PHE A 21 8.08 0.57 -11.73
CA PHE A 21 8.27 1.17 -10.40
C PHE A 21 8.59 0.12 -9.34
N LYS A 22 7.86 -1.02 -9.32
CA LYS A 22 8.11 -2.12 -8.37
C LYS A 22 9.54 -2.63 -8.48
N LEU A 23 10.00 -2.92 -9.70
CA LEU A 23 11.35 -3.44 -9.94
C LEU A 23 12.42 -2.42 -9.56
N ALA A 24 12.23 -1.15 -9.88
CA ALA A 24 13.19 -0.10 -9.55
C ALA A 24 13.28 0.16 -8.03
N LEU A 25 12.14 0.16 -7.34
CA LEU A 25 12.11 0.27 -5.87
C LEU A 25 12.79 -0.93 -5.22
N ALA A 26 12.53 -2.15 -5.68
CA ALA A 26 13.11 -3.36 -5.10
C ALA A 26 14.61 -3.53 -5.41
N GLY A 27 15.06 -3.14 -6.61
CA GLY A 27 16.40 -3.45 -7.13
C GLY A 27 17.43 -2.31 -7.14
N GLY A 28 17.04 -1.07 -6.83
CA GLY A 28 17.87 0.12 -7.02
C GLY A 28 19.12 0.25 -6.13
N GLY A 29 19.27 -0.57 -5.10
CA GLY A 29 20.20 -0.32 -3.99
C GLY A 29 19.62 0.71 -3.02
N ALA A 30 19.94 0.60 -1.72
CA ALA A 30 19.20 1.27 -0.65
C ALA A 30 18.99 2.79 -0.85
N ALA A 31 20.05 3.53 -1.17
CA ALA A 31 19.98 4.98 -1.37
C ALA A 31 19.11 5.37 -2.57
N ARG A 32 19.22 4.66 -3.69
CA ARG A 32 18.45 4.94 -4.91
C ARG A 32 16.99 4.55 -4.75
N SER A 33 16.72 3.42 -4.10
CA SER A 33 15.35 2.98 -3.79
C SER A 33 14.64 3.97 -2.88
N GLU A 34 15.33 4.50 -1.87
CA GLU A 34 14.77 5.52 -0.98
C GLU A 34 14.52 6.84 -1.70
N GLU A 35 15.46 7.29 -2.54
CA GLU A 35 15.28 8.51 -3.32
C GLU A 35 14.09 8.39 -4.29
N LEU A 36 14.02 7.29 -5.04
CA LEU A 36 12.87 7.01 -5.92
C LEU A 36 11.56 6.95 -5.13
N TRP A 37 11.56 6.31 -3.96
CA TRP A 37 10.38 6.25 -3.09
C TRP A 37 9.90 7.66 -2.69
N ARG A 38 10.83 8.56 -2.31
CA ARG A 38 10.50 9.95 -1.94
C ARG A 38 9.89 10.71 -3.12
N GLN A 39 10.46 10.55 -4.30
CA GLN A 39 9.98 11.23 -5.50
C GLN A 39 8.61 10.70 -5.95
N LEU A 40 8.40 9.39 -5.97
CA LEU A 40 7.09 8.79 -6.28
C LEU A 40 6.03 9.20 -5.26
N LEU A 41 6.36 9.24 -3.96
CA LEU A 41 5.43 9.70 -2.94
C LEU A 41 5.05 11.17 -3.15
N LYS A 42 6.04 12.04 -3.40
CA LYS A 42 5.79 13.45 -3.71
C LYS A 42 4.89 13.61 -4.94
N LYS A 43 5.13 12.82 -5.99
CA LYS A 43 4.30 12.80 -7.20
C LYS A 43 2.87 12.36 -6.90
N ALA A 44 2.67 11.32 -6.10
CA ALA A 44 1.33 10.87 -5.70
C ALA A 44 0.57 11.89 -4.83
N GLU A 45 1.28 12.69 -4.04
CA GLU A 45 0.71 13.76 -3.20
C GLU A 45 0.44 15.06 -3.99
N ASP A 46 1.00 15.22 -5.20
CA ASP A 46 0.78 16.40 -6.05
C ASP A 46 -0.66 16.45 -6.59
N PRO A 47 -1.42 17.54 -6.34
CA PRO A 47 -2.78 17.74 -6.81
C PRO A 47 -2.94 17.62 -8.34
N THR A 48 -1.90 17.90 -9.11
CA THR A 48 -1.89 17.88 -10.58
C THR A 48 -1.66 16.48 -11.16
N THR A 49 -1.16 15.53 -10.37
CA THR A 49 -0.91 14.16 -10.84
C THR A 49 -2.23 13.45 -11.19
N PRO A 50 -2.36 12.89 -12.41
CA PRO A 50 -3.53 12.13 -12.82
C PRO A 50 -3.85 10.98 -11.87
N GLN A 51 -5.13 10.68 -11.68
CA GLN A 51 -5.56 9.62 -10.77
C GLN A 51 -4.98 8.24 -11.16
N THR A 52 -4.88 7.95 -12.46
CA THR A 52 -4.29 6.69 -12.97
C THR A 52 -2.83 6.54 -12.52
N GLU A 53 -2.02 7.58 -12.69
CA GLU A 53 -0.63 7.61 -12.25
C GLU A 53 -0.51 7.47 -10.72
N ARG A 54 -1.40 8.09 -9.94
CA ARG A 54 -1.41 7.91 -8.47
C ARG A 54 -1.64 6.46 -8.08
N VAL A 55 -2.60 5.79 -8.73
CA VAL A 55 -2.91 4.38 -8.46
C VAL A 55 -1.73 3.48 -8.85
N ASP A 56 -1.07 3.77 -9.98
CA ASP A 56 0.16 3.07 -10.39
C ASP A 56 1.26 3.18 -9.32
N ILE A 57 1.44 4.37 -8.75
CA ILE A 57 2.38 4.62 -7.65
C ILE A 57 1.95 3.84 -6.40
N TYR A 58 0.68 3.90 -6.00
CA TYR A 58 0.17 3.17 -4.83
C TYR A 58 0.38 1.66 -4.93
N HIS A 59 0.27 1.09 -6.13
CA HIS A 59 0.55 -0.33 -6.36
C HIS A 59 2.03 -0.71 -6.23
N ALA A 60 2.95 0.26 -6.28
CA ALA A 60 4.39 0.01 -6.28
C ALA A 60 5.10 0.47 -5.00
N ILE A 61 4.60 1.51 -4.32
CA ILE A 61 5.34 2.26 -3.29
C ILE A 61 5.81 1.40 -2.09
N GLY A 62 5.10 0.30 -1.78
CA GLY A 62 5.48 -0.65 -0.73
C GLY A 62 6.67 -1.56 -1.07
N PHE A 63 7.15 -1.58 -2.32
CA PHE A 63 8.30 -2.39 -2.75
C PHE A 63 9.65 -1.83 -2.32
N VAL A 64 9.68 -0.67 -1.66
CA VAL A 64 10.91 -0.14 -1.06
C VAL A 64 11.46 -1.12 -0.01
N PRO A 65 12.77 -1.48 -0.02
CA PRO A 65 13.32 -2.48 0.90
C PRO A 65 13.23 -2.09 2.39
N SER A 66 13.22 -0.78 2.67
CA SER A 66 13.25 -0.25 4.03
C SER A 66 11.92 -0.44 4.76
N ALA A 67 11.93 -1.28 5.82
CA ALA A 67 10.76 -1.48 6.67
C ALA A 67 10.22 -0.19 7.33
N PRO A 68 11.05 0.76 7.80
CA PRO A 68 10.58 2.07 8.23
C PRO A 68 9.81 2.84 7.15
N LEU A 69 10.24 2.78 5.88
CA LEU A 69 9.53 3.45 4.78
C LEU A 69 8.21 2.73 4.44
N LYS A 70 8.18 1.39 4.48
CA LYS A 70 6.92 0.64 4.35
C LYS A 70 5.91 1.01 5.45
N ARG A 71 6.36 1.22 6.70
CA ARG A 71 5.49 1.69 7.78
C ARG A 71 4.91 3.08 7.47
N LYS A 72 5.72 4.01 6.96
CA LYS A 72 5.24 5.33 6.52
C LYS A 72 4.19 5.24 5.42
N VAL A 73 4.31 4.28 4.49
CA VAL A 73 3.28 4.03 3.47
C VAL A 73 1.94 3.66 4.12
N LEU A 74 1.96 2.78 5.13
CA LEU A 74 0.75 2.37 5.84
C LEU A 74 0.14 3.54 6.62
N GLU A 75 0.94 4.31 7.34
CA GLU A 75 0.51 5.52 8.06
C GLU A 75 -0.16 6.54 7.12
N ARG A 76 0.37 6.70 5.90
CA ARG A 76 -0.22 7.59 4.88
C ARG A 76 -1.64 7.19 4.47
N CYS A 77 -2.01 5.91 4.55
CA CYS A 77 -3.35 5.43 4.20
C CYS A 77 -4.46 6.04 5.10
N LEU A 78 -4.11 6.47 6.31
CA LEU A 78 -5.05 7.12 7.24
C LEU A 78 -5.14 8.63 7.05
N THR A 79 -4.29 9.22 6.21
CA THR A 79 -4.31 10.66 5.93
C THR A 79 -5.36 11.01 4.87
N PRO A 80 -5.80 12.27 4.77
CA PRO A 80 -6.70 12.71 3.69
C PRO A 80 -6.03 12.75 2.30
N LEU A 81 -4.70 12.56 2.22
CA LEU A 81 -3.95 12.59 0.95
C LEU A 81 -4.29 11.40 0.04
N VAL A 82 -4.68 10.27 0.62
CA VAL A 82 -5.10 9.09 -0.12
C VAL A 82 -6.62 9.01 -0.10
N LYS A 83 -7.26 9.02 -1.28
CA LYS A 83 -8.73 8.95 -1.37
C LYS A 83 -9.26 7.67 -0.72
N THR A 84 -10.42 7.74 -0.08
CA THR A 84 -11.03 6.60 0.63
C THR A 84 -11.23 5.37 -0.26
N GLN A 85 -11.51 5.56 -1.55
CA GLN A 85 -11.67 4.45 -2.50
C GLN A 85 -10.36 3.78 -2.92
N ASP A 86 -9.21 4.45 -2.72
CA ASP A 86 -7.89 3.98 -3.19
C ASP A 86 -6.97 3.56 -2.03
N PHE A 87 -7.37 3.81 -0.78
CA PHE A 87 -6.48 3.73 0.37
C PHE A 87 -5.99 2.32 0.74
N PHE A 88 -6.59 1.27 0.17
CA PHE A 88 -6.13 -0.11 0.34
C PHE A 88 -5.01 -0.49 -0.65
N PHE A 89 -4.83 0.24 -1.76
CA PHE A 89 -3.76 -0.06 -2.73
C PHE A 89 -2.35 0.04 -2.13
N PRO A 90 -2.00 1.08 -1.34
CA PRO A 90 -0.68 1.13 -0.71
C PRO A 90 -0.51 0.01 0.32
N MET A 91 -1.56 -0.38 1.05
CA MET A 91 -1.53 -1.53 1.96
C MET A 91 -1.19 -2.83 1.20
N ALA A 92 -1.90 -3.06 0.10
CA ALA A 92 -1.67 -4.20 -0.77
C ALA A 92 -0.22 -4.21 -1.29
N SER A 93 0.33 -3.05 -1.68
CA SER A 93 1.71 -2.94 -2.16
C SER A 93 2.74 -3.35 -1.10
N VAL A 94 2.54 -2.95 0.16
CA VAL A 94 3.41 -3.35 1.28
C VAL A 94 3.28 -4.85 1.51
N ARG A 95 2.05 -5.38 1.53
CA ARG A 95 1.81 -6.80 1.75
C ARG A 95 2.49 -7.68 0.70
N ILE A 96 2.33 -7.37 -0.59
CA ILE A 96 2.86 -8.19 -1.69
C ILE A 96 4.38 -8.06 -1.87
N SER A 97 5.00 -7.03 -1.29
CA SER A 97 6.42 -6.73 -1.52
C SER A 97 7.39 -7.77 -0.94
N SER A 98 7.05 -8.42 0.18
CA SER A 98 7.83 -9.50 0.80
C SER A 98 7.05 -10.13 1.96
N THR A 99 7.49 -11.30 2.44
CA THR A 99 6.92 -11.94 3.65
C THR A 99 6.91 -11.01 4.86
N GLY A 100 8.04 -10.33 5.13
CA GLY A 100 8.10 -9.33 6.20
C GLY A 100 7.23 -8.09 5.94
N GLY A 101 6.95 -7.76 4.68
CA GLY A 101 5.98 -6.73 4.32
C GLY A 101 4.54 -7.15 4.63
N ALA A 102 4.18 -8.41 4.40
CA ALA A 102 2.88 -8.96 4.77
C ALA A 102 2.66 -8.95 6.30
N ASP A 103 3.65 -9.41 7.06
CA ASP A 103 3.57 -9.38 8.54
C ASP A 103 3.46 -7.94 9.06
N LEU A 104 4.23 -7.01 8.48
CA LEU A 104 4.16 -5.60 8.82
C LEU A 104 2.78 -5.00 8.52
N ALA A 105 2.20 -5.28 7.35
CA ALA A 105 0.89 -4.77 6.94
C ALA A 105 -0.21 -5.26 7.89
N TRP A 106 -0.21 -6.55 8.22
CA TRP A 106 -1.20 -7.13 9.11
C TRP A 106 -1.05 -6.62 10.55
N SER A 107 0.15 -6.62 11.13
CA SER A 107 0.37 -6.10 12.48
C SER A 107 0.04 -4.61 12.60
N TRP A 108 0.29 -3.83 11.55
CA TRP A 108 -0.14 -2.44 11.49
C TRP A 108 -1.68 -2.34 11.45
N LEU A 109 -2.35 -3.18 10.65
CA LEU A 109 -3.81 -3.20 10.58
C LEU A 109 -4.42 -3.53 11.95
N GLU A 110 -3.95 -4.58 12.63
CA GLU A 110 -4.43 -4.94 13.98
C GLU A 110 -4.32 -3.75 14.95
N THR A 111 -3.16 -3.08 14.94
CA THR A 111 -2.89 -1.94 15.84
C THR A 111 -3.77 -0.73 15.52
N ASN A 112 -4.12 -0.53 14.24
CA ASN A 112 -4.82 0.66 13.77
C ASN A 112 -6.26 0.38 13.32
N PHE A 113 -6.80 -0.80 13.62
CA PHE A 113 -8.04 -1.26 13.02
C PHE A 113 -9.21 -0.32 13.33
N SER A 114 -9.30 0.21 14.55
CA SER A 114 -10.32 1.20 14.93
C SER A 114 -10.33 2.42 13.99
N ALA A 115 -9.15 2.97 13.66
CA ALA A 115 -9.03 4.11 12.75
C ALA A 115 -9.35 3.74 11.30
N VAL A 116 -8.89 2.57 10.86
CA VAL A 116 -9.17 2.03 9.52
C VAL A 116 -10.68 1.77 9.35
N HIS A 117 -11.29 1.11 10.33
CA HIS A 117 -12.73 0.82 10.39
C HIS A 117 -13.53 2.11 10.39
N GLY A 118 -13.19 3.09 11.23
CA GLY A 118 -13.85 4.40 11.25
C GLY A 118 -13.80 5.12 9.89
N ARG A 119 -12.70 5.00 9.15
CA ARG A 119 -12.55 5.58 7.82
C ARG A 119 -13.48 4.94 6.78
N VAL A 120 -13.70 3.62 6.84
CA VAL A 120 -14.53 2.89 5.87
C VAL A 120 -15.98 2.72 6.31
N ALA A 121 -16.29 2.89 7.60
CA ALA A 121 -17.64 2.70 8.15
C ALA A 121 -18.68 3.64 7.53
N THR A 122 -18.25 4.80 7.04
CA THR A 122 -19.11 5.78 6.35
C THR A 122 -19.13 5.60 4.83
N ALA A 123 -18.38 4.64 4.30
CA ALA A 123 -18.23 4.37 2.88
C ALA A 123 -18.99 3.08 2.49
N SER A 124 -18.30 2.12 1.87
CA SER A 124 -18.86 0.84 1.43
C SER A 124 -18.33 -0.33 2.28
N SER A 125 -19.19 -1.28 2.63
CA SER A 125 -18.80 -2.52 3.32
C SER A 125 -17.77 -3.32 2.52
N THR A 126 -17.79 -3.22 1.18
CA THR A 126 -16.81 -3.88 0.31
C THR A 126 -15.39 -3.35 0.49
N LEU A 127 -15.22 -2.09 0.92
CA LEU A 127 -13.90 -1.51 1.17
C LEU A 127 -13.23 -2.13 2.39
N LEU A 128 -14.01 -2.46 3.43
CA LEU A 128 -13.46 -3.15 4.60
C LEU A 128 -12.94 -4.54 4.21
N ALA A 129 -13.69 -5.27 3.38
CA ALA A 129 -13.21 -6.54 2.83
C ALA A 129 -11.94 -6.37 1.98
N SER A 130 -11.87 -5.33 1.14
CA SER A 130 -10.66 -5.01 0.37
C SER A 130 -9.46 -4.68 1.26
N VAL A 131 -9.65 -3.98 2.37
CA VAL A 131 -8.60 -3.70 3.36
C VAL A 131 -8.09 -4.98 3.99
N ILE A 132 -9.01 -5.81 4.51
CA ILE A 132 -8.64 -7.07 5.16
C ILE A 132 -7.85 -7.94 4.17
N GLY A 133 -8.33 -8.10 2.93
CA GLY A 133 -7.61 -8.83 1.87
C GLY A 133 -6.29 -8.19 1.43
N SER A 134 -6.17 -6.86 1.53
CA SER A 134 -4.94 -6.12 1.18
C SER A 134 -3.86 -6.21 2.26
N CYS A 135 -4.23 -6.60 3.49
CA CYS A 135 -3.30 -6.79 4.60
C CYS A 135 -3.10 -8.27 4.96
N SER A 136 -4.10 -9.13 4.75
CA SER A 136 -4.03 -10.55 5.10
C SER A 136 -3.03 -11.27 4.21
N ARG A 137 -2.09 -11.96 4.86
CA ARG A 137 -0.91 -12.57 4.25
C ARG A 137 -1.30 -13.57 3.16
N ASN A 138 -0.48 -13.70 2.12
CA ASN A 138 -0.56 -14.79 1.12
C ASN A 138 -0.12 -16.15 1.69
N ALA A 139 -0.33 -16.40 2.98
CA ALA A 139 0.00 -17.67 3.62
C ALA A 139 -1.30 -18.24 4.16
N CYS A 140 -1.79 -19.30 3.52
CA CYS A 140 -2.95 -20.06 3.97
C CYS A 140 -2.58 -20.84 5.24
N THR A 141 -2.31 -20.14 6.33
CA THR A 141 -1.93 -20.69 7.63
C THR A 141 -3.08 -20.58 8.61
N GLU A 142 -3.17 -21.56 9.51
CA GLU A 142 -4.15 -21.59 10.60
C GLU A 142 -4.04 -20.36 11.50
N GLU A 143 -2.81 -19.96 11.85
CA GLU A 143 -2.54 -18.74 12.63
C GLU A 143 -3.16 -17.48 11.99
N MET A 144 -3.13 -17.36 10.66
CA MET A 144 -3.72 -16.21 9.98
C MET A 144 -5.26 -16.29 10.03
N ALA A 145 -5.84 -17.49 9.89
CA ALA A 145 -7.27 -17.66 10.05
C ALA A 145 -7.73 -17.23 11.46
N GLU A 146 -7.05 -17.72 12.50
CA GLU A 146 -7.34 -17.37 13.90
C GLU A 146 -7.26 -15.85 14.14
N ARG A 147 -6.25 -15.17 13.58
CA ARG A 147 -6.10 -13.72 13.72
C ARG A 147 -7.20 -12.94 13.02
N VAL A 148 -7.64 -13.39 11.84
CA VAL A 148 -8.76 -12.77 11.12
C VAL A 148 -10.06 -12.97 11.90
N GLU A 149 -10.33 -14.18 12.38
CA GLU A 149 -11.52 -14.51 13.17
C GLU A 149 -11.56 -13.71 14.46
N LYS A 150 -10.42 -13.60 15.17
CA LYS A 150 -10.30 -12.76 16.36
C LYS A 150 -10.62 -11.30 16.07
N LEU A 151 -10.06 -10.75 14.99
CA LEU A 151 -10.32 -9.36 14.60
C LEU A 151 -11.80 -9.13 14.28
N ALA A 152 -12.44 -10.08 13.60
CA ALA A 152 -13.87 -10.02 13.29
C ALA A 152 -14.73 -10.06 14.56
N ALA A 153 -14.39 -10.94 15.51
CA ALA A 153 -15.08 -11.03 16.80
C ALA A 153 -14.91 -9.75 17.64
N ASP A 154 -13.69 -9.23 17.76
CA ASP A 154 -13.37 -8.02 18.54
C ASP A 154 -14.17 -6.78 18.07
N TYR A 155 -14.50 -6.73 16.77
CA TYR A 155 -15.24 -5.60 16.16
C TYR A 155 -16.69 -5.94 15.77
N ASN A 156 -17.21 -7.11 16.14
CA ASN A 156 -18.54 -7.59 15.78
C ASN A 156 -18.84 -7.46 14.27
N LEU A 157 -17.85 -7.79 13.43
CA LEU A 157 -18.01 -7.81 11.99
C LEU A 157 -18.90 -9.01 11.65
N LYS A 158 -20.15 -8.76 11.28
CA LYS A 158 -21.10 -9.82 10.90
C LYS A 158 -20.67 -10.44 9.57
N GLU A 159 -20.90 -11.75 9.44
CA GLU A 159 -20.88 -12.47 8.16
C GLU A 159 -21.95 -11.95 7.18
#